data_AF-A0A1E9Z6S0-F1
#
_entry.id   AF-A0A1E9Z6S0-F1
#
_cell.length_a   1.000
_cell.length_b   1.000
_cell.length_c   1.000
_cell.angle_alpha   90.00
_cell.angle_beta   90.00
_cell.angle_gamma   90.00
#
_symmetry.space_group_name_H-M   'P 1'
#
loop_
_entity.id
_entity.type
_entity.pdbx_description
1 polymer ?
#
loop_
_entity_poly.entity_id
_entity_poly.type
_entity_poly.pdbx_seq_one_letter_code
_entity_poly.pdbx_strand_id
1 'polypeptide(L)'
;MSQNPNPEQYNQYSQQAPSYSQAPGQQPNGYVVSSKDDQNMAMLAHLASAILSLLSFASASILAPLVMWFIYKDKPGYSFTKEASRRAFNFNFSLWVISMASWLLIILTFGILGIILWVVPMVVAILMVIFHSLAALAANRGEQYTYPMTFIEIIK
;
A
#
# COMPACT_ATOMS: atom_id res chain seq x y z
N MET A 1 27.89 11.58 48.81
CA MET A 1 27.13 10.40 48.33
C MET A 1 26.02 10.93 47.42
N SER A 2 26.24 10.89 46.11
CA SER A 2 25.28 11.31 45.09
C SER A 2 24.16 10.27 44.99
N GLN A 3 22.95 10.64 45.41
CA GLN A 3 21.78 9.77 45.27
C GLN A 3 21.45 9.61 43.78
N ASN A 4 21.40 8.35 43.33
CA ASN A 4 20.96 7.97 41.99
C ASN A 4 19.42 8.13 41.91
N PRO A 5 18.85 8.92 40.99
CA PRO A 5 17.40 9.02 40.85
C PRO A 5 16.80 7.68 40.44
N ASN A 6 15.74 7.25 41.15
CA ASN A 6 15.03 6.00 40.91
C ASN A 6 14.42 5.96 39.49
N PRO A 7 14.72 4.96 38.64
CA PRO A 7 14.16 4.85 37.28
C PRO A 7 12.65 4.68 37.23
N GLU A 8 11.99 4.34 38.34
CA GLU A 8 10.53 4.17 38.40
C GLU A 8 9.75 5.49 38.25
N GLN A 9 10.38 6.63 38.54
CA GLN A 9 9.72 7.93 38.47
C GLN A 9 9.43 8.38 37.02
N TYR A 10 10.12 7.80 36.03
CA TYR A 10 9.90 8.10 34.61
C TYR A 10 8.65 7.41 34.03
N ASN A 11 8.19 6.31 34.64
CA ASN A 11 7.04 5.54 34.17
C ASN A 11 5.69 6.07 34.71
N GLN A 12 5.70 6.99 35.67
CA GLN A 12 4.47 7.45 36.32
C GLN A 12 3.85 8.70 35.67
N TYR A 13 4.60 9.44 34.85
CA TYR A 13 4.12 10.66 34.18
C TYR A 13 3.40 10.43 32.83
N SER A 14 3.30 9.19 32.36
CA SER A 14 2.70 8.86 31.05
C SER A 14 1.25 8.35 31.11
N GLN A 15 0.56 8.41 32.26
CA GLN A 15 -0.77 7.79 32.43
C GLN A 15 -1.97 8.73 32.68
N GLN A 16 -1.88 10.03 32.39
CA GLN A 16 -3.07 10.90 32.46
C GLN A 16 -3.30 11.66 31.15
N ALA A 17 -4.03 11.03 30.23
CA ALA A 17 -4.74 11.70 29.15
C ALA A 17 -6.24 11.81 29.50
N PRO A 18 -6.92 12.93 29.19
CA PRO A 18 -8.31 13.13 29.58
C PRO A 18 -9.26 12.12 28.91
N SER A 19 -10.12 11.51 29.72
CA SER A 19 -11.21 10.63 29.27
C SER A 19 -12.35 11.46 28.66
N TYR A 20 -12.43 11.46 27.32
CA TYR A 20 -13.59 11.95 26.58
C TYR A 20 -14.60 10.82 26.39
N SER A 21 -15.85 11.10 26.77
CA SER A 21 -17.02 10.22 26.71
C SER A 21 -17.27 9.69 25.30
N GLN A 22 -17.21 8.37 25.13
CA GLN A 22 -17.47 7.68 23.86
C GLN A 22 -18.98 7.43 23.67
N ALA A 23 -19.50 7.79 22.50
CA ALA A 23 -20.79 7.31 22.00
C ALA A 23 -20.68 5.84 21.55
N PRO A 24 -21.73 5.02 21.74
CA PRO A 24 -21.62 3.58 21.51
C PRO A 24 -21.64 3.26 20.01
N GLY A 25 -20.50 2.82 19.48
CA GLY A 25 -20.41 2.33 18.10
C GLY A 25 -19.02 2.32 17.45
N GLN A 26 -17.99 2.90 18.06
CA GLN A 26 -16.64 2.91 17.48
C GLN A 26 -15.73 1.90 18.19
N GLN A 27 -15.37 0.84 17.47
CA GLN A 27 -14.27 -0.06 17.83
C GLN A 27 -13.00 0.77 18.07
N PRO A 28 -12.23 0.49 19.13
CA PRO A 28 -11.08 1.30 19.50
C PRO A 28 -9.96 1.04 18.51
N ASN A 29 -9.90 1.82 17.43
CA ASN A 29 -8.70 1.91 16.61
C ASN A 29 -7.65 2.64 17.45
N GLY A 30 -6.85 1.86 18.18
CA GLY A 30 -5.58 2.32 18.72
C GLY A 30 -4.74 2.80 17.55
N TYR A 31 -4.68 4.11 17.34
CA TYR A 31 -3.75 4.73 16.42
C TYR A 31 -2.34 4.53 16.99
N VAL A 32 -1.77 3.35 16.74
CA VAL A 32 -0.34 3.14 16.88
C VAL A 32 0.28 4.02 15.79
N VAL A 33 0.93 5.10 16.21
CA VAL A 33 1.77 5.89 15.31
C VAL A 33 2.74 4.91 14.66
N SER A 34 2.66 4.76 13.33
CA SER A 34 3.48 3.80 12.59
C SER A 34 4.96 4.10 12.86
N SER A 35 5.75 3.06 13.16
CA SER A 35 7.19 3.24 13.29
C SER A 35 7.80 3.65 11.95
N LYS A 36 9.00 4.27 11.98
CA LYS A 36 9.68 4.64 10.74
C LYS A 36 10.00 3.42 9.87
N ASP A 37 10.27 2.28 10.50
CA ASP A 37 10.50 1.01 9.80
C ASP A 37 9.22 0.51 9.11
N ASP A 38 8.05 0.63 9.73
CA ASP A 38 6.76 0.29 9.11
C ASP A 38 6.47 1.21 7.91
N GLN A 39 6.76 2.52 8.02
CA GLN A 39 6.65 3.44 6.88
C GLN A 39 7.62 3.11 5.74
N ASN A 40 8.86 2.74 6.07
CA ASN A 40 9.87 2.39 5.07
C ASN A 40 9.48 1.13 4.30
N MET A 41 8.89 0.12 4.97
CA MET A 41 8.42 -1.10 4.31
C MET A 41 7.20 -0.83 3.41
N ALA A 42 6.28 0.05 3.82
CA ALA A 42 5.21 0.53 2.95
C ALA A 42 5.74 1.25 1.70
N MET A 43 6.72 2.15 1.88
CA MET A 43 7.38 2.84 0.77
C MET A 43 8.04 1.85 -0.19
N LEU A 44 8.76 0.85 0.34
CA LEU A 44 9.38 -0.21 -0.45
C LEU A 44 8.34 -1.01 -1.26
N ALA A 45 7.18 -1.33 -0.67
CA ALA A 45 6.11 -2.01 -1.39
C ALA A 45 5.63 -1.19 -2.59
N HIS A 46 5.46 0.13 -2.43
CA HIS A 46 5.06 1.00 -3.53
C HIS A 46 6.14 1.15 -4.61
N LEU A 47 7.40 1.34 -4.22
CA LEU A 47 8.51 1.47 -5.18
C LEU A 47 8.76 0.18 -5.94
N ALA A 48 8.72 -0.98 -5.27
CA ALA A 48 8.84 -2.29 -5.92
C ALA A 48 7.72 -2.49 -6.95
N SER A 49 6.49 -2.07 -6.61
CA SER A 49 5.35 -2.11 -7.52
C SER A 49 5.55 -1.18 -8.73
N ALA A 50 6.08 0.04 -8.54
CA ALA A 50 6.41 0.94 -9.64
C ALA A 50 7.43 0.33 -10.60
N ILE A 51 8.52 -0.22 -10.06
CA ILE A 51 9.59 -0.86 -10.86
C ILE A 51 9.04 -2.07 -11.63
N LEU A 52 8.30 -2.97 -10.97
CA LEU A 52 7.70 -4.11 -11.64
C LEU A 52 6.69 -3.67 -12.71
N SER A 53 5.91 -2.62 -12.46
CA SER A 53 4.97 -2.08 -13.46
C SER A 53 5.69 -1.63 -14.71
N LEU A 54 6.82 -0.94 -14.57
CA LEU A 54 7.62 -0.47 -15.70
C LEU A 54 8.29 -1.62 -16.46
N LEU A 55 8.94 -2.55 -15.77
CA LEU A 55 9.69 -3.64 -16.39
C LEU A 55 8.82 -4.70 -17.04
N SER A 56 7.57 -4.85 -16.58
CA SER A 56 6.66 -5.91 -17.04
C SER A 56 5.47 -5.41 -17.86
N PHE A 57 5.43 -4.11 -18.22
CA PHE A 57 4.26 -3.49 -18.84
C PHE A 57 2.96 -3.78 -18.06
N ALA A 58 2.99 -3.50 -16.76
CA ALA A 58 1.91 -3.71 -15.80
C ALA A 58 1.47 -5.18 -15.56
N SER A 59 2.06 -6.17 -16.22
CA SER A 59 1.62 -7.57 -16.08
C SER A 59 2.01 -8.21 -14.74
N ALA A 60 3.20 -7.89 -14.22
CA ALA A 60 3.72 -8.46 -12.98
C ALA A 60 3.56 -7.54 -11.76
N SER A 61 2.99 -6.34 -11.92
CA SER A 61 2.89 -5.33 -10.86
C SER A 61 2.16 -5.81 -9.61
N ILE A 62 1.20 -6.71 -9.75
CA ILE A 62 0.42 -7.32 -8.67
C ILE A 62 1.31 -8.06 -7.65
N LEU A 63 2.43 -8.62 -8.08
CA LEU A 63 3.24 -9.51 -7.25
C LEU A 63 3.90 -8.77 -6.08
N ALA A 64 4.45 -7.58 -6.31
CA ALA A 64 5.12 -6.80 -5.27
C ALA A 64 4.22 -6.51 -4.05
N PRO A 65 3.04 -5.89 -4.19
CA PRO A 65 2.20 -5.59 -3.04
C PRO A 65 1.54 -6.85 -2.47
N LEU A 66 1.30 -7.89 -3.28
CA LEU A 66 0.76 -9.16 -2.77
C LEU A 66 1.75 -9.85 -1.82
N VAL A 67 3.02 -9.96 -2.25
CA VAL A 67 4.09 -10.55 -1.43
C VAL A 67 4.29 -9.73 -0.15
N MET A 68 4.35 -8.40 -0.26
CA MET A 68 4.47 -7.52 0.91
C MET A 68 3.27 -7.68 1.86
N TRP A 69 2.05 -7.76 1.33
CA TRP A 69 0.87 -8.02 2.15
C TRP A 69 0.99 -9.36 2.88
N PHE A 70 1.39 -10.45 2.21
CA PHE A 70 1.57 -11.76 2.85
C PHE A 70 2.64 -11.77 3.95
N ILE A 71 3.75 -11.04 3.76
CA ILE A 71 4.83 -10.94 4.76
C ILE A 71 4.35 -10.19 6.01
N TYR A 72 3.59 -9.11 5.83
CA TYR A 72 3.25 -8.17 6.90
C TYR A 72 1.83 -8.30 7.47
N LYS A 73 0.95 -9.11 6.87
CA LYS A 73 -0.48 -9.22 7.27
C LYS A 73 -0.72 -9.58 8.73
N ASP A 74 0.18 -10.39 9.32
CA ASP A 74 0.07 -10.88 10.70
C ASP A 74 1.22 -10.40 11.58
N LYS A 75 2.08 -9.49 11.07
CA LYS A 75 3.26 -9.02 11.81
C LYS A 75 2.87 -7.87 12.76
N PRO A 76 3.00 -8.03 14.09
CA PRO A 76 2.66 -6.97 15.04
C PRO A 76 3.52 -5.72 14.80
N GLY A 77 2.91 -4.53 14.87
CA GLY A 77 3.61 -3.26 14.64
C GLY A 77 3.81 -2.87 13.17
N TYR A 78 3.29 -3.65 12.21
CA TYR A 78 3.36 -3.38 10.76
C TYR A 78 2.00 -3.09 10.10
N SER A 79 1.08 -2.50 10.87
CA SER A 79 -0.27 -2.21 10.39
C SER A 79 -0.28 -1.22 9.22
N PHE A 80 0.70 -0.30 9.15
CA PHE A 80 0.80 0.68 8.08
C PHE A 80 1.23 0.01 6.76
N THR A 81 2.25 -0.84 6.80
CA THR A 81 2.71 -1.62 5.63
C THR A 81 1.62 -2.57 5.15
N LYS A 82 0.93 -3.24 6.07
CA LYS A 82 -0.18 -4.13 5.74
C LYS A 82 -1.25 -3.38 4.94
N GLU A 83 -1.69 -2.23 5.43
CA GLU A 83 -2.74 -1.44 4.79
C GLU A 83 -2.27 -0.82 3.46
N ALA A 84 -1.04 -0.33 3.40
CA ALA A 84 -0.44 0.21 2.17
C ALA A 84 -0.34 -0.88 1.08
N SER A 85 0.12 -2.07 1.45
CA SER A 85 0.23 -3.23 0.55
C SER A 85 -1.14 -3.70 0.07
N ARG A 86 -2.14 -3.73 0.96
CA ARG A 86 -3.53 -4.05 0.61
C ARG A 86 -4.09 -3.10 -0.45
N ARG A 87 -3.95 -1.79 -0.22
CA ARG A 87 -4.43 -0.74 -1.14
C ARG A 87 -3.72 -0.81 -2.49
N ALA A 88 -2.40 -0.95 -2.47
CA ALA A 88 -1.59 -1.09 -3.68
C ALA A 88 -1.97 -2.35 -4.48
N PHE A 89 -2.23 -3.47 -3.82
CA PHE A 89 -2.68 -4.69 -4.48
C PHE A 89 -4.02 -4.51 -5.18
N ASN A 90 -5.03 -3.98 -4.49
CA ASN A 90 -6.37 -3.77 -5.08
C ASN A 90 -6.32 -2.81 -6.28
N PHE A 91 -5.50 -1.76 -6.20
CA PHE A 91 -5.23 -0.86 -7.32
C PHE A 91 -4.54 -1.59 -8.49
N ASN A 92 -3.48 -2.34 -8.22
CA ASN A 92 -2.77 -3.10 -9.26
C ASN A 92 -3.68 -4.11 -9.93
N PHE A 93 -4.49 -4.82 -9.16
CA PHE A 93 -5.45 -5.79 -9.68
C PHE A 93 -6.48 -5.12 -10.59
N SER A 94 -7.04 -3.99 -10.16
CA SER A 94 -8.01 -3.21 -10.95
C SER A 94 -7.44 -2.87 -12.34
N LEU A 95 -6.28 -2.22 -12.40
CA LEU A 95 -5.68 -1.84 -13.68
C LEU A 95 -5.10 -3.03 -14.47
N TRP A 96 -4.66 -4.09 -13.79
CA TRP A 96 -4.20 -5.31 -14.44
C TRP A 96 -5.33 -6.01 -15.21
N VAL A 97 -6.56 -6.05 -14.66
CA VAL A 97 -7.72 -6.60 -15.38
C VAL A 97 -7.96 -5.86 -16.70
N ILE A 98 -7.83 -4.54 -16.72
CA ILE A 98 -7.94 -3.72 -17.95
C ILE A 98 -6.84 -4.09 -18.95
N SER A 99 -5.59 -4.21 -18.47
CA SER A 99 -4.46 -4.62 -19.30
C SER A 99 -4.64 -6.02 -19.88
N MET A 100 -5.09 -6.99 -19.08
CA MET A 100 -5.32 -8.37 -19.51
C MET A 100 -6.48 -8.48 -20.50
N ALA A 101 -7.54 -7.69 -20.34
CA ALA A 101 -8.62 -7.63 -21.32
C ALA A 101 -8.10 -7.17 -22.70
N SER A 102 -7.19 -6.17 -22.72
CA SER A 102 -6.53 -5.74 -23.96
C SER A 102 -5.71 -6.86 -24.59
N TRP A 103 -4.83 -7.52 -23.81
CA TRP A 103 -4.04 -8.65 -24.30
C TRP A 103 -4.90 -9.79 -24.84
N LEU A 104 -6.00 -10.12 -24.15
CA LEU A 104 -6.94 -11.15 -24.59
C LEU A 104 -7.55 -10.80 -25.95
N LEU A 105 -8.00 -9.56 -26.15
CA LEU A 105 -8.57 -9.12 -27.44
C LEU A 105 -7.53 -9.13 -28.57
N ILE A 106 -6.27 -8.78 -28.29
CA ILE A 106 -5.18 -8.90 -29.26
C ILE A 106 -5.02 -10.35 -29.70
N ILE A 107 -4.99 -11.29 -28.75
CA ILE A 107 -4.83 -12.72 -29.05
C ILE A 107 -6.04 -13.25 -29.83
N LEU A 108 -7.26 -12.93 -29.41
CA LEU A 108 -8.51 -13.41 -30.05
C LEU A 108 -8.67 -12.90 -31.49
N THR A 109 -8.10 -11.73 -31.80
CA THR A 109 -8.11 -11.17 -33.15
C THR A 109 -6.86 -11.53 -33.95
N PHE A 110 -6.08 -12.52 -33.50
CA PHE A 110 -4.82 -12.94 -34.12
C PHE A 110 -3.85 -11.77 -34.36
N GLY A 111 -3.85 -10.78 -33.47
CA GLY A 111 -2.99 -9.61 -33.55
C GLY A 111 -3.50 -8.47 -34.44
N ILE A 112 -4.65 -8.62 -35.12
CA ILE A 112 -5.18 -7.57 -36.02
C ILE A 112 -5.44 -6.27 -35.25
N LEU A 113 -6.03 -6.34 -34.06
CA LEU A 113 -6.22 -5.17 -33.20
C LEU A 113 -4.95 -4.78 -32.43
N GLY A 114 -3.87 -5.54 -32.56
CA GLY A 114 -2.60 -5.35 -31.86
C GLY A 114 -2.05 -3.94 -32.00
N ILE A 115 -2.14 -3.34 -33.20
CA ILE A 115 -1.59 -2.01 -33.49
C ILE A 115 -2.32 -0.86 -32.79
N ILE A 116 -3.56 -1.07 -32.33
CA ILE A 116 -4.34 -0.09 -31.58
C ILE A 116 -4.29 -0.41 -30.08
N LEU A 117 -4.46 -1.68 -29.73
CA LEU A 117 -4.66 -2.11 -28.35
C LEU A 117 -3.37 -2.16 -27.51
N TRP A 118 -2.19 -2.21 -28.13
CA TRP A 118 -0.90 -2.16 -27.40
C TRP A 118 -0.71 -0.85 -26.59
N VAL A 119 -1.40 0.22 -26.97
CA VAL A 119 -1.37 1.51 -26.26
C VAL A 119 -1.96 1.38 -24.85
N VAL A 120 -2.95 0.48 -24.65
CA VAL A 120 -3.62 0.28 -23.37
C VAL A 120 -2.66 -0.17 -22.26
N PRO A 121 -1.94 -1.31 -22.37
CA PRO A 121 -0.99 -1.72 -21.33
C PRO A 121 0.13 -0.70 -21.13
N MET A 122 0.54 0.03 -22.17
CA MET A 122 1.52 1.11 -22.04
C MET A 122 1.02 2.26 -21.16
N VAL A 123 -0.19 2.77 -21.42
CA VAL A 123 -0.81 3.84 -20.61
C VAL A 123 -1.03 3.36 -19.18
N VAL A 124 -1.50 2.12 -19.00
CA VAL A 124 -1.68 1.52 -17.67
C VAL A 124 -0.35 1.46 -16.90
N ALA A 125 0.74 1.02 -17.53
CA ALA A 125 2.05 0.98 -16.90
C ALA A 125 2.53 2.37 -16.44
N ILE A 126 2.33 3.40 -17.27
CA ILE A 126 2.67 4.79 -16.93
C ILE A 126 1.85 5.27 -15.72
N LEU A 127 0.53 5.07 -15.73
CA LEU A 127 -0.34 5.45 -14.61
C LEU A 127 0.07 4.72 -13.33
N MET A 128 0.35 3.42 -13.41
CA MET A 128 0.81 2.64 -12.26
C MET A 128 2.10 3.23 -11.66
N VAL A 129 3.09 3.57 -12.50
CA VAL A 129 4.35 4.18 -12.04
C VAL A 129 4.10 5.52 -11.33
N ILE A 130 3.25 6.38 -11.91
CA ILE A 130 2.90 7.68 -11.31
C ILE A 130 2.25 7.50 -9.94
N PHE A 131 1.17 6.72 -9.85
CA PHE A 131 0.44 6.56 -8.59
C PHE A 131 1.25 5.84 -7.52
N HIS A 132 2.08 4.87 -7.89
CA HIS A 132 3.00 4.25 -6.92
C HIS A 132 4.08 5.21 -6.43
N SER A 133 4.57 6.10 -7.30
CA SER A 133 5.54 7.12 -6.88
C SER A 133 4.91 8.10 -5.89
N LEU A 134 3.67 8.54 -6.14
CA LEU A 134 2.91 9.38 -5.21
C LEU A 134 2.64 8.65 -3.89
N ALA A 135 2.27 7.37 -3.95
CA ALA A 135 2.05 6.54 -2.77
C ALA A 135 3.32 6.31 -1.95
N ALA A 136 4.47 6.12 -2.60
CA ALA A 136 5.76 6.00 -1.92
C ALA A 136 6.14 7.31 -1.20
N LEU A 137 5.91 8.46 -1.84
CA LEU A 137 6.13 9.77 -1.22
C LEU A 137 5.19 10.01 -0.03
N ALA A 138 3.92 9.60 -0.13
CA ALA A 138 2.96 9.66 0.97
C ALA A 138 3.38 8.73 2.12
N ALA A 139 3.79 7.49 1.82
CA ALA A 139 4.28 6.53 2.81
C ALA A 139 5.50 7.06 3.56
N ASN A 140 6.43 7.74 2.88
CA ASN A 140 7.58 8.38 3.53
C ASN A 140 7.16 9.51 4.51
N ARG A 141 6.03 10.17 4.26
CA ARG A 141 5.41 11.15 5.18
C ARG A 141 4.56 10.50 6.28
N GLY A 142 4.40 9.18 6.27
CA GLY A 142 3.51 8.46 7.20
C GLY A 142 2.04 8.57 6.84
N GLU A 143 1.71 8.89 5.58
CA GLU A 143 0.35 9.03 5.09
C GLU A 143 -0.04 7.81 4.24
N GLN A 144 -1.25 7.29 4.47
CA GLN A 144 -1.81 6.23 3.62
C GLN A 144 -2.36 6.82 2.33
N TYR A 145 -1.81 6.38 1.19
CA TYR A 145 -2.28 6.82 -0.11
C TYR A 145 -3.55 6.07 -0.53
N THR A 146 -4.55 6.81 -1.00
CA THR A 146 -5.77 6.23 -1.59
C THR A 146 -5.71 6.35 -3.10
N TYR A 147 -5.74 5.21 -3.78
CA TYR A 147 -5.64 5.16 -5.24
C TYR A 147 -6.98 5.52 -5.91
N PRO A 148 -7.03 6.49 -6.83
CA PRO A 148 -8.28 6.99 -7.41
C PRO A 148 -8.93 6.05 -8.45
N MET A 149 -8.30 4.92 -8.80
CA MET A 149 -8.80 3.96 -9.79
C MET A 149 -8.85 2.52 -9.25
N THR A 150 -9.16 2.37 -7.97
CA THR A 150 -9.44 1.06 -7.37
C THR A 150 -10.93 0.78 -7.48
N PHE A 151 -11.31 -0.12 -8.38
CA PHE A 151 -12.72 -0.52 -8.57
C PHE A 151 -12.99 -1.97 -8.17
N ILE A 152 -11.93 -2.78 -7.94
CA ILE A 152 -12.03 -4.13 -7.41
C ILE A 152 -11.28 -4.21 -6.08
N GLU A 153 -11.99 -4.63 -5.02
CA GLU A 153 -11.40 -4.88 -3.70
C GLU A 153 -11.39 -6.39 -3.43
N ILE A 154 -10.23 -7.01 -3.62
CA ILE A 154 -10.03 -8.44 -3.34
C ILE A 154 -9.60 -8.63 -1.90
N ILE A 155 -8.68 -7.80 -1.42
CA ILE A 155 -8.21 -7.84 -0.05
C ILE A 155 -8.95 -6.75 0.74
N LYS A 156 -9.73 -7.19 1.73
CA LYS A 156 -10.49 -6.32 2.64
C LYS A 156 -9.63 -5.83 3.79
#